data_AF-A0A4V6PYN4-F1
#
_entry.id   AF-A0A4V6PYN4-F1
#
_cell.length_a   1.000
_cell.length_b   1.000
_cell.length_c   1.000
_cell.angle_alpha   90.00
_cell.angle_beta   90.00
_cell.angle_gamma   90.00
#
_symmetry.space_group_name_H-M   'P 1'
#
loop_
_entity.id
_entity.type
_entity.pdbx_description
1 polymer ?
#
loop_
_entity_poly.entity_id
_entity_poly.type
_entity_poly.pdbx_seq_one_letter_code
_entity_poly.pdbx_strand_id
1 'polypeptide(L)'
;MRSKYENVVEREHLASYTDEREGARIFYLWTMRRHYRQKYIWKIHEYLRNTKYDISPDVATVERALAILSKLHIPRHLYSLENEQKPDSINLETDFDYGRSFYIDLTGKHHRETLVRPKSIAVSLAFDRVLMLYLFYQEQDALFQANEIKVLFNEQERLVFL
;
A
#
# COMPACT_ATOMS: atom_id res chain seq x y z
N MET A 1 -24.83 -40.81 -16.97
CA MET A 1 -25.25 -39.81 -15.96
C MET A 1 -24.36 -38.59 -16.09
N ARG A 2 -24.91 -37.45 -16.55
CA ARG A 2 -24.24 -36.14 -16.57
C ARG A 2 -24.89 -35.28 -15.49
N SER A 3 -24.11 -34.78 -14.55
CA SER A 3 -24.47 -33.75 -13.56
C SER A 3 -23.22 -33.49 -12.74
N LYS A 4 -22.71 -32.30 -12.52
CA LYS A 4 -23.08 -30.93 -12.89
C LYS A 4 -21.73 -30.21 -12.96
N TYR A 5 -21.45 -29.47 -14.03
CA TYR A 5 -20.46 -28.41 -13.91
C TYR A 5 -20.99 -27.48 -12.82
N GLU A 6 -20.27 -27.39 -11.71
CA GLU A 6 -20.46 -26.31 -10.76
C GLU A 6 -20.33 -25.03 -11.57
N ASN A 7 -21.44 -24.30 -11.71
CA ASN A 7 -21.39 -22.94 -12.17
C ASN A 7 -20.61 -22.16 -11.11
N VAL A 8 -19.30 -22.06 -11.32
CA VAL A 8 -18.49 -21.05 -10.66
C VAL A 8 -19.05 -19.73 -11.16
N VAL A 9 -19.98 -19.16 -10.39
CA VAL A 9 -20.41 -17.78 -10.60
C VAL A 9 -19.26 -16.93 -10.08
N GLU A 10 -18.28 -16.67 -10.94
CA GLU A 10 -17.37 -15.55 -10.75
C GLU A 10 -18.23 -14.29 -10.80
N ARG A 11 -18.67 -13.83 -9.62
CA ARG A 11 -19.16 -12.47 -9.47
C ARG A 11 -17.93 -11.58 -9.47
N GLU A 12 -17.42 -11.25 -10.66
CA GLU A 12 -16.65 -10.03 -10.80
C GLU A 12 -17.58 -8.90 -10.35
N HIS A 13 -17.32 -8.35 -9.15
CA HIS A 13 -17.86 -7.06 -8.80
C HIS A 13 -17.25 -6.06 -9.80
N LEU A 14 -17.94 -5.87 -10.93
CA LEU A 14 -17.67 -4.77 -11.84
C LEU A 14 -17.92 -3.52 -11.02
N ALA A 15 -16.84 -2.93 -10.50
CA ALA A 15 -16.93 -1.63 -9.85
C ALA A 15 -17.58 -0.66 -10.85
N SER A 16 -18.62 0.03 -10.41
CA SER A 16 -19.23 1.10 -11.21
C SER A 16 -18.31 2.31 -11.16
N TYR A 17 -17.74 2.67 -12.30
CA TYR A 17 -16.95 3.89 -12.47
C TYR A 17 -17.80 4.98 -13.11
N THR A 18 -17.49 6.24 -12.82
CA THR A 18 -18.16 7.39 -13.43
C THR A 18 -17.85 7.50 -14.92
N ASP A 19 -16.66 7.06 -15.34
CA ASP A 19 -16.23 7.00 -16.73
C ASP A 19 -15.13 5.95 -16.98
N GLU A 20 -14.84 5.67 -18.25
CA GLU A 20 -13.83 4.70 -18.69
C GLU A 20 -12.42 5.07 -18.23
N ARG A 21 -12.12 6.37 -18.11
CA ARG A 21 -10.80 6.86 -17.71
C ARG A 21 -10.56 6.60 -16.23
N GLU A 22 -11.55 6.84 -15.39
CA GLU A 22 -11.54 6.46 -13.97
C GLU A 22 -11.34 4.95 -13.83
N GLY A 23 -12.08 4.13 -14.58
CA GLY A 23 -11.92 2.68 -14.57
C GLY A 23 -10.51 2.24 -14.96
N ALA A 24 -9.96 2.80 -16.04
CA ALA A 24 -8.60 2.50 -16.50
C ALA A 24 -7.54 2.89 -15.47
N ARG A 25 -7.69 4.05 -14.81
CA ARG A 25 -6.82 4.46 -13.71
C ARG A 25 -6.87 3.43 -12.58
N ILE A 26 -8.04 3.14 -12.01
CA ILE A 26 -8.18 2.20 -10.89
C ILE A 26 -7.62 0.82 -11.23
N PHE A 27 -7.89 0.33 -12.45
CA PHE A 27 -7.33 -0.94 -12.94
C PHE A 27 -5.80 -0.94 -12.97
N TYR A 28 -5.20 0.13 -13.52
CA TYR A 28 -3.74 0.31 -13.51
C TYR A 28 -3.20 0.31 -12.08
N LEU A 29 -3.79 1.09 -11.17
CA LEU A 29 -3.32 1.18 -9.78
C LEU A 29 -3.32 -0.17 -9.09
N TRP A 30 -4.42 -0.90 -9.26
CA TRP A 30 -4.63 -2.19 -8.62
C TRP A 30 -3.65 -3.24 -9.15
N THR A 31 -3.47 -3.29 -10.47
CA THR A 31 -2.56 -4.22 -11.14
C THR A 31 -1.12 -3.97 -10.72
N MET A 32 -0.69 -2.70 -10.71
CA MET A 32 0.66 -2.32 -10.27
C MET A 32 0.85 -2.67 -8.79
N ARG A 33 -0.08 -2.30 -7.90
CA ARG A 33 0.01 -2.66 -6.48
C ARG A 33 0.21 -4.16 -6.28
N ARG A 34 -0.57 -4.99 -6.99
CA ARG A 34 -0.44 -6.46 -6.92
C ARG A 34 0.94 -6.92 -7.36
N HIS A 35 1.43 -6.39 -8.49
CA HIS A 35 2.75 -6.69 -9.02
C HIS A 35 3.86 -6.36 -8.01
N TYR A 36 3.85 -5.15 -7.44
CA TYR A 36 4.90 -4.70 -6.52
C TYR A 36 4.93 -5.50 -5.23
N ARG A 37 3.74 -5.81 -4.68
CA ARG A 37 3.64 -6.67 -3.50
C ARG A 37 4.30 -8.02 -3.74
N GLN A 38 4.00 -8.67 -4.87
CA GLN A 38 4.55 -9.99 -5.20
C GLN A 38 6.03 -9.95 -5.51
N LYS A 39 6.49 -8.94 -6.26
CA LYS A 39 7.86 -8.88 -6.78
C LYS A 39 8.89 -8.38 -5.77
N TYR A 40 8.53 -7.39 -4.95
CA TYR A 40 9.47 -6.66 -4.10
C TYR A 40 9.24 -6.89 -2.61
N ILE A 41 8.01 -6.70 -2.12
CA ILE A 41 7.72 -6.70 -0.68
C ILE A 41 8.09 -8.03 -0.03
N TRP A 42 7.70 -9.16 -0.64
CA TRP A 42 8.07 -10.49 -0.15
C TRP A 42 9.58 -10.70 -0.07
N LYS A 43 10.34 -10.22 -1.06
CA LYS A 43 11.81 -10.33 -1.08
C LYS A 43 12.46 -9.48 0.01
N ILE A 44 11.93 -8.28 0.26
CA ILE A 44 12.38 -7.42 1.35
C ILE A 44 12.14 -8.12 2.68
N HIS A 45 10.96 -8.71 2.90
CA HIS A 45 10.69 -9.50 4.10
C HIS A 45 11.61 -10.70 4.28
N GLU A 46 11.87 -11.45 3.21
CA GLU A 46 12.81 -12.58 3.24
C GLU A 46 14.23 -12.13 3.61
N TYR A 47 14.68 -11.01 3.07
CA TYR A 47 15.96 -10.40 3.45
C TYR A 47 15.95 -9.98 4.93
N LEU A 48 14.91 -9.27 5.38
CA LEU A 48 14.83 -8.73 6.73
C LEU A 48 14.74 -9.82 7.80
N ARG A 49 13.99 -10.90 7.56
CA ARG A 49 13.84 -12.03 8.49
C ARG A 49 15.15 -12.69 8.88
N ASN A 50 16.12 -12.71 7.97
CA ASN A 50 17.45 -13.29 8.22
C ASN A 50 18.43 -12.28 8.83
N THR A 51 17.95 -11.15 9.35
CA THR A 51 18.77 -10.07 9.90
C THR A 51 18.21 -9.56 11.23
N LYS A 52 18.95 -8.68 11.90
CA LYS A 52 18.47 -7.98 13.12
C LYS A 52 17.29 -7.02 12.89
N TYR A 53 16.85 -6.87 11.64
CA TYR A 53 15.82 -5.94 11.18
C TYR A 53 14.52 -6.65 10.82
N ASP A 54 14.24 -7.81 11.40
CA ASP A 54 12.97 -8.50 11.21
C ASP A 54 11.79 -7.59 11.63
N ILE A 55 10.77 -7.57 10.78
CA ILE A 55 9.52 -6.81 10.91
C ILE A 55 8.29 -7.71 10.67
N SER A 56 8.48 -9.03 10.82
CA SER A 56 7.41 -10.01 10.81
C SER A 56 6.39 -9.70 11.91
N PRO A 57 5.11 -10.08 11.72
CA PRO A 57 4.04 -9.77 12.68
C PRO A 57 4.32 -10.17 14.13
N ASP A 58 5.15 -11.17 14.37
CA ASP A 58 5.48 -11.67 15.72
C ASP A 58 6.44 -10.74 16.49
N VAL A 59 7.23 -9.91 15.80
CA VAL A 59 8.29 -9.08 16.39
C VAL A 59 8.18 -7.60 16.03
N ALA A 60 7.19 -7.22 15.22
CA ALA A 60 7.06 -5.88 14.70
C ALA A 60 6.71 -4.86 15.78
N THR A 61 7.52 -3.80 15.87
CA THR A 61 7.28 -2.62 16.72
C THR A 61 7.44 -1.34 15.93
N VAL A 62 6.88 -0.23 16.41
CA VAL A 62 6.98 1.09 15.77
C VAL A 62 8.43 1.51 15.63
N GLU A 63 9.24 1.33 16.67
CA GLU A 63 10.65 1.68 16.71
C GLU A 63 11.45 0.90 15.67
N ARG A 64 11.16 -0.40 15.51
CA ARG A 64 11.76 -1.23 14.47
C ARG A 64 11.38 -0.74 13.07
N ALA A 65 10.10 -0.48 12.84
CA ALA A 65 9.62 0.02 11.56
C ALA A 65 10.31 1.35 11.19
N LEU A 66 10.36 2.32 12.11
CA LEU A 66 11.03 3.60 11.92
C LEU A 66 12.53 3.43 11.64
N ALA A 67 13.22 2.58 12.39
CA ALA A 67 14.65 2.33 12.18
C ALA A 67 14.93 1.74 10.79
N ILE A 68 14.08 0.81 10.32
CA ILE A 68 14.23 0.19 9.00
C ILE A 68 13.92 1.19 7.89
N LEU A 69 12.82 1.94 7.99
CA LEU A 69 12.44 2.96 7.02
C LEU A 69 13.55 4.02 6.88
N SER A 70 14.12 4.46 8.00
CA SER A 70 15.27 5.38 8.00
C SER A 70 16.49 4.77 7.31
N LYS A 71 16.81 3.50 7.57
CA LYS A 71 17.96 2.82 6.95
C LYS A 71 17.78 2.60 5.45
N LEU A 72 16.55 2.37 5.01
CA LEU A 72 16.17 2.27 3.60
C LEU A 72 16.07 3.64 2.91
N HIS A 73 16.35 4.74 3.63
CA HIS A 73 16.23 6.12 3.14
C HIS A 73 14.83 6.45 2.60
N ILE A 74 13.80 5.84 3.21
CA ILE A 74 12.41 6.12 2.83
C ILE A 74 12.05 7.54 3.29
N PRO A 75 11.54 8.41 2.40
CA PRO A 75 11.16 9.77 2.77
C PRO A 75 10.15 9.82 3.92
N ARG A 76 10.45 10.63 4.93
CA ARG A 76 9.59 10.84 6.13
C ARG A 76 8.21 11.44 5.82
N HIS A 77 7.96 11.89 4.59
CA HIS A 77 6.62 12.35 4.23
C HIS A 77 5.65 11.20 3.95
N LEU A 78 6.15 10.03 3.53
CA LEU A 78 5.32 8.90 3.12
C LEU A 78 4.75 8.08 4.28
N TYR A 79 5.11 8.41 5.52
CA TYR A 79 4.63 7.68 6.69
C TYR A 79 4.45 8.58 7.91
N SER A 80 3.52 8.17 8.76
CA SER A 80 3.33 8.68 10.11
C SER A 80 3.00 7.51 11.03
N LEU A 81 3.93 7.18 11.94
CA LEU A 81 3.78 6.04 12.85
C LEU A 81 3.59 6.46 14.32
N GLU A 82 3.37 7.76 14.57
CA GLU A 82 3.29 8.37 15.91
C GLU A 82 1.87 8.85 16.25
N ASN A 83 0.83 8.25 15.66
CA ASN A 83 -0.57 8.70 15.77
C ASN A 83 -0.81 10.15 15.29
N GLU A 84 0.05 10.67 14.42
CA GLU A 84 -0.14 11.95 13.73
C GLU A 84 -0.79 11.70 12.35
N GLN A 85 -1.67 12.60 11.90
CA GLN A 85 -2.25 12.52 10.56
C GLN A 85 -1.50 13.43 9.59
N LYS A 86 -0.91 12.83 8.57
CA LYS A 86 -0.14 13.55 7.55
C LYS A 86 -0.68 13.28 6.15
N PRO A 87 -0.93 14.33 5.33
CA PRO A 87 -1.29 14.15 3.93
C PRO A 87 -0.20 13.43 3.15
N ASP A 88 -0.63 12.67 2.15
CA ASP A 88 0.22 11.84 1.30
C ASP A 88 1.13 10.86 2.06
N SER A 89 0.52 10.15 3.01
CA SER A 89 1.27 9.24 3.87
C SER A 89 0.45 8.04 4.33
N ILE A 90 1.16 6.95 4.63
CA ILE A 90 0.60 5.84 5.40
C ILE A 90 0.66 6.20 6.87
N ASN A 91 -0.52 6.34 7.47
CA ASN A 91 -0.68 6.63 8.88
C ASN A 91 -0.92 5.33 9.64
N LEU A 92 -0.32 5.23 10.82
CA LEU A 92 -0.54 4.17 11.78
C LEU A 92 -0.99 4.81 13.09
N GLU A 93 -2.23 4.50 13.47
CA GLU A 93 -2.79 4.80 14.78
C GLU A 93 -2.71 3.52 15.64
N THR A 94 -2.14 3.61 16.84
CA THR A 94 -2.03 2.47 17.76
C THR A 94 -2.54 2.81 19.15
N ASP A 95 -3.14 1.80 19.79
CA ASP A 95 -3.48 1.77 21.20
C ASP A 95 -2.77 0.56 21.85
N PHE A 96 -3.15 0.15 23.06
CA PHE A 96 -2.52 -0.95 23.80
C PHE A 96 -2.48 -2.26 23.00
N ASP A 97 -3.63 -2.73 22.49
CA ASP A 97 -3.73 -4.05 21.85
C ASP A 97 -3.96 -4.00 20.34
N TYR A 98 -4.41 -2.87 19.81
CA TYR A 98 -4.80 -2.74 18.42
C TYR A 98 -4.00 -1.68 17.69
N GLY A 99 -3.98 -1.82 16.37
CA GLY A 99 -3.53 -0.76 15.49
C GLY A 99 -4.42 -0.66 14.27
N ARG A 100 -4.45 0.55 13.73
CA ARG A 100 -5.17 0.93 12.53
C ARG A 100 -4.16 1.54 11.56
N SER A 101 -4.09 1.01 10.36
CA SER A 101 -3.31 1.61 9.27
C SER A 101 -4.21 2.07 8.14
N PHE A 102 -3.92 3.23 7.56
CA PHE A 102 -4.65 3.81 6.42
C PHE A 102 -3.75 4.76 5.63
N TYR A 103 -4.11 5.03 4.39
CA TYR A 103 -3.49 6.09 3.59
C TYR A 103 -4.31 7.37 3.72
N ILE A 104 -3.64 8.51 3.86
CA ILE A 104 -4.28 9.83 3.70
C ILE A 104 -3.70 10.43 2.42
N ASP A 105 -4.56 10.80 1.48
CA ASP A 105 -4.11 11.43 0.24
C ASP A 105 -3.77 12.92 0.40
N LEU A 106 -3.30 13.55 -0.68
CA LEU A 106 -2.99 14.99 -0.71
C LEU A 106 -4.19 15.90 -0.41
N THR A 107 -5.42 15.40 -0.56
CA THR A 107 -6.66 16.13 -0.25
C THR A 107 -7.14 15.93 1.19
N GLY A 108 -6.42 15.11 1.98
CA GLY A 108 -6.77 14.76 3.35
C GLY A 108 -7.81 13.63 3.44
N LYS A 109 -8.17 12.97 2.34
CA LYS A 109 -9.14 11.87 2.35
C LYS A 109 -8.46 10.58 2.83
N HIS A 110 -9.17 9.86 3.70
CA HIS A 110 -8.72 8.57 4.21
C HIS A 110 -9.08 7.44 3.23
N HIS A 111 -8.12 6.56 2.99
CA HIS A 111 -8.27 5.41 2.10
C HIS A 111 -7.77 4.14 2.76
N ARG A 112 -8.46 3.03 2.46
CA ARG A 112 -8.07 1.64 2.81
C ARG A 112 -7.65 1.47 4.27
N GLU A 113 -8.61 1.68 5.15
CA GLU A 113 -8.45 1.45 6.58
C GLU A 113 -8.33 -0.04 6.90
N THR A 114 -7.45 -0.38 7.84
CA THR A 114 -7.33 -1.74 8.36
C THR A 114 -7.10 -1.67 9.85
N LEU A 115 -8.14 -2.05 10.60
CA LEU A 115 -8.10 -2.23 12.04
C LEU A 115 -7.78 -3.71 12.34
N VAL A 116 -6.68 -3.96 13.04
CA VAL A 116 -6.24 -5.31 13.36
C VAL A 116 -5.74 -5.42 14.80
N ARG A 117 -5.83 -6.64 15.32
CA ARG A 117 -5.24 -7.07 16.58
C ARG A 117 -4.43 -8.36 16.33
N PRO A 118 -3.23 -8.51 16.91
CA PRO A 118 -2.52 -7.56 17.77
C PRO A 118 -1.88 -6.36 17.04
N LYS A 119 -1.49 -5.32 17.80
CA LYS A 119 -0.78 -4.12 17.34
C LYS A 119 0.40 -4.40 16.40
N SER A 120 1.17 -5.45 16.66
CA SER A 120 2.32 -5.83 15.84
C SER A 120 1.95 -6.17 14.39
N ILE A 121 0.76 -6.76 14.16
CA ILE A 121 0.23 -6.96 12.81
C ILE A 121 -0.01 -5.61 12.11
N ALA A 122 -0.58 -4.64 12.82
CA ALA A 122 -0.84 -3.31 12.25
C ALA A 122 0.46 -2.61 11.85
N VAL A 123 1.50 -2.72 12.67
CA VAL A 123 2.84 -2.19 12.40
C VAL A 123 3.42 -2.82 11.13
N SER A 124 3.41 -4.16 11.04
CA SER A 124 3.94 -4.89 9.88
C SER A 124 3.19 -4.52 8.59
N LEU A 125 1.86 -4.42 8.65
CA LEU A 125 1.04 -3.98 7.51
C LEU A 125 1.28 -2.52 7.12
N ALA A 126 1.46 -1.62 8.08
CA ALA A 126 1.79 -0.23 7.80
C ALA A 126 3.14 -0.13 7.10
N PHE A 127 4.16 -0.86 7.58
CA PHE A 127 5.47 -0.95 6.96
C PHE A 127 5.39 -1.40 5.49
N ASP A 128 4.63 -2.47 5.20
CA ASP A 128 4.39 -2.94 3.83
C ASP A 128 3.78 -1.87 2.93
N ARG A 129 2.80 -1.14 3.46
CA ARG A 129 2.12 -0.08 2.72
C ARG A 129 3.04 1.07 2.42
N VAL A 130 3.92 1.45 3.35
CA VAL A 130 4.91 2.50 3.13
C VAL A 130 5.88 2.10 2.02
N LEU A 131 6.40 0.87 2.06
CA LEU A 131 7.28 0.36 1.01
C LEU A 131 6.58 0.29 -0.35
N MET A 132 5.32 -0.16 -0.38
CA MET A 132 4.53 -0.17 -1.62
C MET A 132 4.37 1.24 -2.17
N LEU A 133 3.95 2.21 -1.33
CA LEU A 133 3.75 3.60 -1.74
C LEU A 133 5.04 4.19 -2.31
N TYR A 134 6.16 4.01 -1.61
CA TYR A 134 7.48 4.48 -2.05
C TYR A 134 7.91 3.90 -3.40
N LEU A 135 7.91 2.57 -3.53
CA LEU A 135 8.33 1.90 -4.77
C LEU A 135 7.42 2.27 -5.95
N PHE A 136 6.15 2.45 -5.65
CA PHE A 136 5.16 2.76 -6.65
C PHE A 136 5.30 4.21 -7.17
N TYR A 137 5.61 5.18 -6.30
CA TYR A 137 5.94 6.55 -6.72
C TYR A 137 7.16 6.62 -7.63
N GLN A 138 8.21 5.85 -7.33
CA GLN A 138 9.41 5.82 -8.18
C GLN A 138 9.08 5.35 -9.61
N GLU A 139 8.22 4.34 -9.75
CA GLU A 139 7.82 3.83 -11.05
C GLU A 139 6.89 4.78 -11.79
N GLN A 140 5.89 5.34 -11.10
CA GLN A 140 4.98 6.31 -11.69
C GLN A 140 5.72 7.52 -12.22
N ASP A 141 6.68 8.05 -11.45
CA ASP A 141 7.51 9.16 -11.89
C ASP A 141 8.24 8.82 -13.20
N ALA A 142 8.84 7.63 -13.28
CA ALA A 142 9.55 7.18 -14.48
C ALA A 142 8.61 7.06 -15.69
N LEU A 143 7.47 6.37 -15.52
CA LEU A 143 6.49 6.16 -16.60
C LEU A 143 5.81 7.47 -17.03
N PHE A 144 5.55 8.37 -16.09
CA PHE A 144 4.97 9.67 -16.38
C PHE A 144 5.97 10.54 -17.14
N GLN A 145 7.24 10.56 -16.75
CA GLN A 145 8.32 11.26 -17.47
C GLN A 145 8.53 10.69 -18.89
N ALA A 146 8.34 9.38 -19.07
CA ALA A 146 8.36 8.71 -20.37
C ALA A 146 7.10 8.93 -21.23
N ASN A 147 6.10 9.67 -20.73
CA ASN A 147 4.78 9.90 -21.35
C ASN A 147 3.89 8.64 -21.50
N GLU A 148 4.21 7.53 -20.84
CA GLU A 148 3.50 6.26 -21.01
C GLU A 148 2.12 6.24 -20.33
N ILE A 149 1.97 6.97 -19.23
CA ILE A 149 0.73 6.98 -18.42
C ILE A 149 0.02 8.34 -18.37
N LYS A 150 0.51 9.35 -19.11
CA LYS A 150 -0.07 10.72 -19.13
C LYS A 150 -1.50 10.77 -19.66
N VAL A 151 -1.90 9.79 -20.47
CA VAL A 151 -3.29 9.67 -20.93
C VAL A 151 -4.22 9.22 -19.80
N LEU A 152 -3.70 8.46 -18.84
CA LEU A 152 -4.46 7.95 -17.70
C LEU A 152 -4.50 8.96 -16.55
N PHE A 153 -3.36 9.56 -16.21
CA PHE A 153 -3.23 10.47 -15.06
C PHE A 153 -2.82 11.87 -15.50
N ASN A 154 -3.39 12.88 -14.86
CA ASN A 154 -2.79 14.21 -14.81
C ASN A 154 -1.75 14.32 -13.67
N GLU A 155 -1.07 15.46 -13.57
CA GLU A 155 -0.01 15.71 -12.58
C GLU A 155 -0.48 15.61 -11.12
N GLN A 156 -1.74 15.98 -10.84
CA GLN A 156 -2.31 15.84 -9.48
C GLN A 156 -2.77 14.40 -9.24
N GLU A 157 -3.41 13.78 -10.22
CA GLU A 157 -3.93 12.41 -10.16
C GLU A 157 -2.82 11.36 -10.06
N ARG A 158 -1.62 11.63 -10.58
CA ARG A 158 -0.48 10.72 -10.41
C ARG A 158 0.01 10.72 -8.96
N LEU A 159 -0.11 11.85 -8.26
CA LEU A 159 0.36 12.03 -6.89
C LEU A 159 -0.69 11.69 -5.82
N VAL A 160 -1.95 11.51 -6.23
CA VAL A 160 -3.03 11.03 -5.35
C VAL A 160 -3.10 9.53 -5.51
N PHE A 161 -2.54 8.79 -4.54
CA PHE A 161 -2.42 7.35 -4.70
C PHE A 161 -2.66 6.51 -3.45
N LEU A 162 -3.88 5.95 -3.32
CA LEU A 162 -4.18 4.57 -2.90
C LEU A 162 -5.67 4.32 -2.67
#